data_AF-A0A971W0W3-F1
#
_entry.id   AF-A0A971W0W3-F1
#
_cell.length_a   1.000
_cell.length_b   1.000
_cell.length_c   1.000
_cell.angle_alpha   90.00
_cell.angle_beta   90.00
_cell.angle_gamma   90.00
#
_symmetry.space_group_name_H-M   'P 1'
#
loop_
_entity.id
_entity.type
_entity.pdbx_description
1 polymer ?
#
loop_
_entity_poly.entity_id
_entity_poly.type
_entity_poly.pdbx_seq_one_letter_code
_entity_poly.pdbx_strand_id
1 'polypeptide(L)'
;MRVTTTDIQNAFGKYLSLVEKEDIIITKNGRSVAKLTRYNEPDFFLLHEESLKHKSTRKISYEEYMELVESSDQRYELIDGEVYLLASPSFQHQVVVNEIAWHFGNYFRGKPCQSVTAPLDIRLYGFATKFEEDPNVVQPDIVVICDREKVNEDGRYEGIPTLVVEVLSPSTKSKDMVAKLNVYMKSGVSEYWIVDIKSKAIFKYSFSEKREIEELTILKEEDTIKSTAFEGLELPLKDIFAEV
;
A
#
# COMPACT_ATOMS: atom_id res chain seq x y z
N MET A 1 -9.34 30.36 -5.83
CA MET A 1 -9.41 31.76 -5.30
C MET A 1 -8.67 31.95 -3.96
N ARG A 2 -8.40 33.19 -3.51
CA ARG A 2 -7.79 33.49 -2.18
C ARG A 2 -8.76 34.27 -1.28
N VAL A 3 -8.89 33.87 -0.02
CA VAL A 3 -9.82 34.48 0.95
C VAL A 3 -9.15 34.66 2.31
N THR A 4 -9.62 35.60 3.14
CA THR A 4 -9.06 35.79 4.47
C THR A 4 -9.66 34.82 5.50
N THR A 5 -8.95 34.56 6.60
CA THR A 5 -9.50 33.75 7.71
C THR A 5 -10.78 34.34 8.28
N THR A 6 -10.90 35.66 8.31
CA THR A 6 -12.08 36.37 8.81
C THR A 6 -13.28 36.20 7.87
N ASP A 7 -13.05 36.26 6.55
CA ASP A 7 -14.11 36.05 5.57
C ASP A 7 -14.64 34.61 5.62
N ILE A 8 -13.76 33.63 5.78
CA ILE A 8 -14.18 32.23 5.90
C ILE A 8 -14.98 31.98 7.16
N GLN A 9 -14.61 32.60 8.28
CA GLN A 9 -15.36 32.46 9.53
C GLN A 9 -16.78 33.00 9.42
N ASN A 10 -16.97 34.11 8.68
CA ASN A 10 -18.26 34.77 8.54
C ASN A 10 -19.15 34.20 7.43
N ALA A 11 -18.56 33.56 6.41
CA ALA A 11 -19.28 33.12 5.22
C ALA A 11 -18.91 31.69 4.80
N PHE A 12 -18.62 30.80 5.75
CA PHE A 12 -18.15 29.44 5.47
C PHE A 12 -19.04 28.68 4.48
N GLY A 13 -20.37 28.74 4.67
CA GLY A 13 -21.33 28.05 3.78
C GLY A 13 -21.27 28.50 2.32
N LYS A 14 -20.96 29.77 2.05
CA LYS A 14 -20.74 30.27 0.68
C LYS A 14 -19.49 29.67 0.04
N TYR A 15 -18.45 29.48 0.84
CA TYR A 15 -17.19 28.91 0.35
C TYR A 15 -17.30 27.41 0.14
N LEU A 16 -18.10 26.70 0.95
CA LEU A 16 -18.43 25.30 0.69
C LEU A 16 -19.07 25.08 -0.69
N SER A 17 -19.97 25.97 -1.14
CA SER A 17 -20.57 25.84 -2.48
C SER A 17 -19.64 26.26 -3.63
N LEU A 18 -18.65 27.11 -3.37
CA LEU A 18 -17.65 27.51 -4.37
C LEU A 18 -16.55 26.45 -4.56
N VAL A 19 -16.28 25.66 -3.53
CA VAL A 19 -15.32 24.54 -3.55
C VAL A 19 -15.71 23.45 -4.56
N GLU A 20 -16.99 23.37 -4.95
CA GLU A 20 -17.42 22.50 -6.05
C GLU A 20 -16.81 22.87 -7.41
N LYS A 21 -16.35 24.12 -7.57
CA LYS A 21 -15.86 24.68 -8.84
C LYS A 21 -14.37 24.95 -8.84
N GLU A 22 -13.81 25.37 -7.70
CA GLU A 22 -12.39 25.68 -7.58
C GLU A 22 -11.88 25.57 -6.16
N ASP A 23 -10.57 25.34 -6.03
CA ASP A 23 -9.89 25.34 -4.73
C ASP A 23 -9.83 26.74 -4.12
N ILE A 24 -9.98 26.81 -2.79
CA ILE A 24 -9.96 28.05 -2.02
C ILE A 24 -8.75 28.08 -1.11
N ILE A 25 -7.88 29.08 -1.29
CA ILE A 25 -6.69 29.30 -0.46
C ILE A 25 -7.04 30.32 0.63
N ILE A 26 -6.89 29.91 1.88
CA ILE A 26 -7.17 30.72 3.06
C ILE A 26 -5.89 31.45 3.47
N THR A 27 -6.01 32.75 3.75
CA THR A 27 -4.88 33.61 4.09
C THR A 27 -5.07 34.30 5.44
N LYS A 28 -3.98 34.44 6.20
CA LYS A 28 -3.92 35.21 7.46
C LYS A 28 -2.74 36.16 7.37
N ASN A 29 -2.99 37.46 7.56
CA ASN A 29 -1.97 38.51 7.43
C ASN A 29 -1.19 38.42 6.09
N GLY A 30 -1.91 38.16 4.99
CA GLY A 30 -1.34 38.05 3.63
C GLY A 30 -0.64 36.73 3.30
N ARG A 31 -0.41 35.84 4.28
CA ARG A 31 0.22 34.53 4.06
C ARG A 31 -0.83 33.44 3.89
N SER A 32 -0.62 32.50 2.97
CA SER A 32 -1.43 31.28 2.88
C SER A 32 -1.27 30.47 4.18
N VAL A 33 -2.39 30.03 4.76
CA VAL A 33 -2.40 29.24 6.00
C VAL A 33 -3.18 27.95 5.90
N ALA A 34 -4.11 27.84 4.94
CA ALA A 34 -4.89 26.62 4.71
C ALA A 34 -5.44 26.61 3.27
N LYS A 35 -5.90 25.45 2.83
CA LYS A 35 -6.57 25.24 1.54
C LYS A 35 -7.84 24.43 1.79
N LEU A 36 -8.97 24.90 1.25
CA LEU A 36 -10.23 24.18 1.23
C LEU A 36 -10.42 23.61 -0.18
N THR A 37 -10.55 22.30 -0.26
CA THR A 37 -10.74 21.52 -1.49
C THR A 37 -11.99 20.67 -1.36
N ARG A 38 -12.58 20.27 -2.49
CA ARG A 38 -13.74 19.37 -2.48
C ARG A 38 -13.31 18.05 -1.88
N TYR A 39 -14.09 17.57 -0.90
CA TYR A 39 -13.98 16.19 -0.44
C TYR A 39 -14.83 15.33 -1.38
N ASN A 40 -14.17 14.49 -2.16
CA ASN A 40 -14.86 13.41 -2.87
C ASN A 40 -14.95 12.26 -1.86
N GLU A 41 -16.16 11.81 -1.51
CA GLU A 41 -16.29 10.52 -0.84
C GLU A 41 -15.61 9.49 -1.75
N PRO A 42 -14.57 8.80 -1.26
CA PRO A 42 -14.05 7.69 -2.01
C PRO A 42 -15.13 6.61 -1.98
N ASP A 43 -15.49 6.06 -3.14
CA ASP A 43 -16.41 4.92 -3.30
C ASP A 43 -15.80 3.68 -2.60
N PHE A 44 -15.80 3.67 -1.26
CA PHE A 44 -15.40 2.53 -0.46
C PHE A 44 -16.64 1.68 -0.20
N PHE A 45 -16.63 0.48 -0.76
CA PHE A 45 -17.33 -0.64 -0.16
C PHE A 45 -16.87 -0.78 1.31
N LEU A 46 -17.66 -0.24 2.23
CA LEU A 46 -17.51 -0.43 3.67
C LEU A 46 -17.79 -1.89 4.03
N LEU A 47 -16.75 -2.73 3.98
CA LEU A 47 -16.67 -3.91 4.84
C LEU A 47 -15.94 -3.47 6.12
N HIS A 48 -16.70 -2.89 7.05
CA HIS A 48 -16.26 -2.73 8.42
C HIS A 48 -16.33 -4.10 9.10
N GLU A 49 -15.18 -4.70 9.40
CA GLU A 49 -15.11 -5.75 10.41
C GLU A 49 -14.06 -5.37 11.46
N GLU A 50 -14.53 -5.31 12.70
CA GLU A 50 -13.80 -4.89 13.89
C GLU A 50 -12.62 -5.83 14.18
N SER A 51 -11.38 -5.40 13.91
CA SER A 51 -10.23 -5.97 14.59
C SER A 51 -10.14 -5.36 16.00
N LEU A 52 -10.88 -5.96 16.94
CA LEU A 52 -10.81 -5.65 18.36
C LEU A 52 -9.40 -5.92 18.92
N LYS A 53 -8.93 -4.96 19.74
CA LYS A 53 -7.82 -5.02 20.73
C LYS A 53 -6.41 -4.58 20.30
N HIS A 54 -6.28 -3.36 19.79
CA HIS A 54 -5.37 -2.34 20.35
C HIS A 54 -5.50 -1.05 19.52
N LYS A 55 -6.40 -0.14 19.92
CA LYS A 55 -6.29 1.25 19.48
C LYS A 55 -5.16 1.87 20.29
N SER A 56 -3.93 1.78 19.80
CA SER A 56 -2.94 2.79 20.16
C SER A 56 -3.44 4.09 19.54
N THR A 57 -3.94 5.01 20.36
CA THR A 57 -4.38 6.35 19.90
C THR A 57 -3.19 7.25 19.55
N ARG A 58 -1.96 6.80 19.82
CA ARG A 58 -0.73 7.50 19.47
C ARG A 58 -0.20 6.93 18.16
N LYS A 59 -0.25 7.74 17.13
CA LYS A 59 0.58 7.56 15.94
C LYS A 59 2.04 7.81 16.33
N ILE A 60 2.95 7.01 15.80
CA ILE A 60 4.38 7.16 16.01
C ILE A 60 5.08 7.60 14.73
N SER A 61 6.19 8.29 14.91
CA SER A 61 7.13 8.67 13.85
C SER A 61 7.92 7.45 13.35
N TYR A 62 8.61 7.63 12.22
CA TYR A 62 9.54 6.62 11.71
C TYR A 62 10.68 6.36 12.71
N GLU A 63 11.20 7.41 13.34
CA GLU A 63 12.29 7.32 14.31
C GLU A 63 11.88 6.49 15.55
N GLU A 64 10.68 6.74 16.08
CA GLU A 64 10.12 5.93 17.18
C GLU A 64 9.89 4.46 16.78
N TYR A 65 9.56 4.21 15.50
CA TYR A 65 9.44 2.85 14.99
C TYR A 65 10.80 2.16 14.86
N MET A 66 11.83 2.89 14.44
CA MET A 66 13.19 2.34 14.40
C MET A 66 13.67 1.96 15.81
N GLU A 67 13.44 2.80 16.82
CA GLU A 67 13.73 2.46 18.22
C GLU A 67 12.97 1.20 18.68
N LEU A 68 11.71 1.03 18.25
CA LEU A 68 10.91 -0.16 18.56
C LEU A 68 11.49 -1.43 17.91
N VAL A 69 11.85 -1.37 16.63
CA VAL A 69 12.40 -2.52 15.90
C VAL A 69 13.80 -2.90 16.41
N GLU A 70 14.64 -1.92 16.75
CA GLU A 70 15.97 -2.17 17.31
C GLU A 70 15.94 -2.76 18.73
N SER A 71 14.85 -2.53 19.47
CA SER A 71 14.68 -3.00 20.85
C SER A 71 13.89 -4.31 20.98
N SER A 72 13.49 -4.93 19.85
CA SER A 72 12.60 -6.09 19.84
C SER A 72 12.96 -7.08 18.74
N ASP A 73 12.90 -8.38 19.05
CA ASP A 73 13.04 -9.46 18.05
C ASP A 73 11.74 -9.74 17.26
N GLN A 74 10.68 -8.96 17.50
CA GLN A 74 9.41 -9.10 16.81
C GLN A 74 9.40 -8.33 15.47
N ARG A 75 8.55 -8.76 14.55
CA ARG A 75 8.35 -8.09 13.25
C ARG A 75 7.20 -7.11 13.31
N TYR A 76 7.39 -5.92 12.78
CA TYR A 76 6.38 -4.86 12.78
C TYR A 76 6.26 -4.17 11.42
N GLU A 77 5.05 -3.74 11.08
CA GLU A 77 4.82 -2.75 10.03
C GLU A 77 4.38 -1.42 10.67
N LEU A 78 4.68 -0.32 9.99
CA LEU A 78 4.19 1.01 10.30
C LEU A 78 3.31 1.48 9.15
N ILE A 79 2.00 1.58 9.37
CA ILE A 79 1.05 2.01 8.35
C ILE A 79 0.28 3.22 8.87
N ASP A 80 0.41 4.36 8.18
CA ASP A 80 -0.16 5.66 8.54
C ASP A 80 0.15 6.09 9.98
N GLY A 81 1.34 5.73 10.48
CA GLY A 81 1.81 6.01 11.84
C GLY A 81 1.31 5.01 12.90
N GLU A 82 0.57 3.97 12.51
CA GLU A 82 0.12 2.90 13.41
C GLU A 82 1.02 1.66 13.29
N VAL A 83 1.41 1.11 14.44
CA VAL A 83 2.26 -0.08 14.50
C VAL A 83 1.41 -1.34 14.45
N TYR A 84 1.79 -2.25 13.56
CA TYR A 84 1.17 -3.56 13.40
C TYR A 84 2.19 -4.65 13.67
N LEU A 85 1.94 -5.45 14.71
CA LEU A 85 2.71 -6.67 14.97
C LEU A 85 2.38 -7.72 13.91
N LEU A 86 3.41 -8.30 13.28
CA LEU A 86 3.29 -9.37 12.30
C LEU A 86 3.42 -10.73 12.98
N ALA A 87 2.43 -11.59 12.76
CA ALA A 87 2.49 -12.99 13.17
C ALA A 87 3.41 -13.80 12.23
N SER A 88 3.77 -15.01 12.65
CA SER A 88 4.40 -15.97 11.73
C SER A 88 3.36 -16.48 10.72
N PRO A 89 3.70 -16.59 9.42
CA PRO A 89 2.79 -17.11 8.40
C PRO A 89 2.51 -18.60 8.62
N SER A 90 1.37 -19.08 8.10
CA SER A 90 1.04 -20.50 8.11
C SER A 90 1.84 -21.29 7.06
N PHE A 91 1.83 -22.61 7.15
CA PHE A 91 2.46 -23.46 6.13
C PHE A 91 1.86 -23.22 4.73
N GLN A 92 0.53 -23.24 4.62
CA GLN A 92 -0.17 -23.01 3.34
C GLN A 92 0.15 -21.64 2.75
N HIS A 93 0.28 -20.61 3.59
CA HIS A 93 0.72 -19.29 3.16
C HIS A 93 2.11 -19.34 2.53
N GLN A 94 3.08 -19.99 3.19
CA GLN A 94 4.43 -20.10 2.64
C GLN A 94 4.50 -20.97 1.37
N VAL A 95 3.65 -21.98 1.23
CA VAL A 95 3.54 -22.76 -0.01
C VAL A 95 3.13 -21.85 -1.18
N VAL A 96 2.07 -21.06 -1.00
CA VAL A 96 1.58 -20.12 -2.03
C VAL A 96 2.61 -19.05 -2.36
N VAL A 97 3.26 -18.45 -1.35
CA VAL A 97 4.34 -17.47 -1.56
C VAL A 97 5.49 -18.08 -2.36
N ASN A 98 5.92 -19.30 -2.02
CA ASN A 98 7.02 -19.97 -2.72
C ASN A 98 6.68 -20.28 -4.17
N GLU A 99 5.44 -20.68 -4.46
CA GLU A 99 5.01 -20.98 -5.83
C GLU A 99 5.04 -19.71 -6.69
N ILE A 100 4.48 -18.60 -6.20
CA ILE A 100 4.53 -17.31 -6.90
C ILE A 100 5.99 -16.85 -7.08
N ALA A 101 6.82 -16.98 -6.04
CA ALA A 101 8.23 -16.64 -6.09
C ALA A 101 9.01 -17.48 -7.12
N TRP A 102 8.65 -18.74 -7.33
CA TRP A 102 9.26 -19.60 -8.34
C TRP A 102 8.96 -19.11 -9.76
N HIS A 103 7.68 -18.81 -10.05
CA HIS A 103 7.29 -18.22 -11.33
C HIS A 103 7.99 -16.88 -11.58
N PHE A 104 8.01 -16.00 -10.58
CA PHE A 104 8.66 -14.69 -10.67
C PHE A 104 10.17 -14.85 -10.87
N GLY A 105 10.84 -15.73 -10.11
CA GLY A 105 12.27 -15.98 -10.21
C GLY A 105 12.69 -16.52 -11.58
N ASN A 106 11.84 -17.33 -12.22
CA ASN A 106 12.05 -17.77 -13.59
C ASN A 106 11.90 -16.62 -14.60
N TYR A 107 10.83 -15.82 -14.47
CA TYR A 107 10.55 -14.71 -15.37
C TYR A 107 11.60 -13.58 -15.29
N PHE A 108 12.06 -13.23 -14.08
CA PHE A 108 12.99 -12.12 -13.83
C PHE A 108 14.47 -12.53 -13.96
N ARG A 109 14.77 -13.80 -14.25
CA ARG A 109 16.16 -14.26 -14.44
C ARG A 109 16.82 -13.53 -15.61
N GLY A 110 17.91 -12.81 -15.32
CA GLY A 110 18.66 -12.04 -16.32
C GLY A 110 17.99 -10.73 -16.75
N LYS A 111 16.92 -10.30 -16.08
CA LYS A 111 16.26 -9.00 -16.29
C LYS A 111 16.76 -7.96 -15.30
N PRO A 112 16.56 -6.65 -15.58
CA PRO A 112 16.98 -5.59 -14.66
C PRO A 112 16.20 -5.60 -13.33
N CYS A 113 14.92 -5.98 -13.36
CA CYS A 113 14.09 -6.10 -12.17
C CYS A 113 14.30 -7.43 -11.44
N GLN A 114 14.06 -7.44 -10.14
CA GLN A 114 14.21 -8.60 -9.27
C GLN A 114 12.99 -8.74 -8.36
N SER A 115 12.48 -9.97 -8.24
CA SER A 115 11.51 -10.33 -7.20
C SER A 115 12.20 -10.69 -5.89
N VAL A 116 11.67 -10.22 -4.77
CA VAL A 116 12.16 -10.51 -3.42
C VAL A 116 10.97 -10.88 -2.54
N THR A 117 11.17 -11.82 -1.62
CA THR A 117 10.14 -12.24 -0.66
C THR A 117 10.41 -11.66 0.74
N ALA A 118 9.37 -11.56 1.57
CA ALA A 118 9.51 -11.23 2.98
C ALA A 118 10.44 -12.24 3.72
N PRO A 119 11.10 -11.82 4.82
CA PRO A 119 11.08 -10.48 5.41
C PRO A 119 12.00 -9.51 4.65
N LEU A 120 11.45 -8.34 4.31
CA LEU A 120 12.19 -7.19 3.80
C LEU A 120 11.41 -5.92 4.15
N ASP A 121 12.04 -4.99 4.86
CA ASP A 121 11.43 -3.69 5.15
C ASP A 121 11.44 -2.81 3.88
N ILE A 122 10.25 -2.36 3.52
CA ILE A 122 10.00 -1.44 2.41
C ILE A 122 9.53 -0.11 3.00
N ARG A 123 10.36 0.93 2.92
CA ARG A 123 9.96 2.27 3.31
C ARG A 123 9.29 2.96 2.11
N LEU A 124 8.03 3.34 2.29
CA LEU A 124 7.20 3.96 1.27
C LEU A 124 6.95 5.43 1.58
N TYR A 125 6.65 6.21 0.55
CA TYR A 125 6.11 7.56 0.68
C TYR A 125 4.95 7.74 -0.30
N GLY A 126 3.82 8.23 0.20
CA GLY A 126 2.62 8.51 -0.56
C GLY A 126 2.75 9.79 -1.42
N PHE A 127 1.75 10.67 -1.33
CA PHE A 127 1.79 12.03 -1.92
C PHE A 127 2.73 13.00 -1.19
N ALA A 128 3.37 12.54 -0.12
CA ALA A 128 4.41 13.27 0.56
C ALA A 128 5.57 13.58 -0.40
N THR A 129 6.19 14.74 -0.19
CA THR A 129 7.38 15.12 -0.96
C THR A 129 8.67 14.62 -0.33
N LYS A 130 8.57 14.09 0.91
CA LYS A 130 9.68 13.56 1.69
C LYS A 130 9.24 12.42 2.61
N PHE A 131 10.16 11.52 2.95
CA PHE A 131 9.91 10.39 3.83
C PHE A 131 9.58 10.78 5.28
N GLU A 132 9.93 11.98 5.74
CA GLU A 132 9.60 12.43 7.11
C GLU A 132 8.13 12.83 7.25
N GLU A 133 7.43 13.04 6.13
CA GLU A 133 5.99 13.37 6.10
C GLU A 133 5.11 12.12 5.99
N ASP A 134 5.72 10.96 5.69
CA ASP A 134 5.03 9.68 5.55
C ASP A 134 5.84 8.55 6.21
N PRO A 135 5.42 8.06 7.39
CA PRO A 135 6.18 7.09 8.15
C PRO A 135 6.00 5.65 7.65
N ASN A 136 5.39 5.41 6.49
CA ASN A 136 5.02 4.06 6.05
C ASN A 136 6.23 3.12 5.88
N VAL A 137 6.21 2.00 6.62
CA VAL A 137 7.13 0.87 6.48
C VAL A 137 6.32 -0.42 6.45
N VAL A 138 6.45 -1.19 5.38
CA VAL A 138 5.67 -2.43 5.17
C VAL A 138 6.59 -3.60 4.87
N GLN A 139 6.10 -4.83 5.09
CA GLN A 139 6.80 -6.07 4.73
C GLN A 139 5.87 -6.95 3.89
N PRO A 140 5.71 -6.66 2.59
CA PRO A 140 4.86 -7.44 1.72
C PRO A 140 5.47 -8.82 1.46
N ASP A 141 4.62 -9.82 1.23
CA ASP A 141 5.09 -11.19 1.02
C ASP A 141 6.01 -11.33 -0.19
N ILE A 142 5.68 -10.63 -1.28
CA ILE A 142 6.51 -10.56 -2.48
C ILE A 142 6.49 -9.14 -3.04
N VAL A 143 7.65 -8.64 -3.43
CA VAL A 143 7.80 -7.37 -4.15
C VAL A 143 8.65 -7.57 -5.40
N VAL A 144 8.41 -6.75 -6.42
CA VAL A 144 9.28 -6.62 -7.58
C VAL A 144 9.87 -5.22 -7.62
N ILE A 145 11.19 -5.13 -7.56
CA ILE A 145 11.95 -3.88 -7.61
C ILE A 145 12.79 -3.81 -8.88
N CYS A 146 12.87 -2.62 -9.49
CA CYS A 146 13.60 -2.39 -10.75
C CYS A 146 14.77 -1.40 -10.60
N ASP A 147 14.95 -0.86 -9.39
CA ASP A 147 15.86 0.22 -9.00
C ASP A 147 16.64 -0.20 -7.74
N ARG A 148 17.44 -1.27 -7.89
CA ARG A 148 18.17 -1.94 -6.79
C ARG A 148 19.16 -1.02 -6.07
N GLU A 149 19.56 0.07 -6.70
CA GLU A 149 20.39 1.11 -6.09
C GLU A 149 19.70 1.86 -4.94
N LYS A 150 18.37 1.72 -4.77
CA LYS A 150 17.61 2.25 -3.63
C LYS A 150 17.60 1.34 -2.40
N VAL A 151 18.32 0.22 -2.44
CA VAL A 151 18.62 -0.56 -1.23
C VAL A 151 19.74 0.14 -0.48
N ASN A 152 19.47 0.57 0.75
CA ASN A 152 20.42 1.30 1.58
C ASN A 152 21.47 0.37 2.23
N GLU A 153 22.43 0.96 2.96
CA GLU A 153 23.54 0.21 3.59
C GLU A 153 23.07 -0.80 4.66
N ASP A 154 21.89 -0.57 5.26
CA ASP A 154 21.25 -1.47 6.22
C ASP A 154 20.46 -2.60 5.55
N GLY A 155 20.45 -2.66 4.21
CA GLY A 155 19.71 -3.67 3.44
C GLY A 155 18.21 -3.42 3.36
N ARG A 156 17.72 -2.23 3.71
CA ARG A 156 16.32 -1.83 3.55
C ARG A 156 16.11 -1.20 2.19
N TYR A 157 14.93 -1.38 1.61
CA TYR A 157 14.59 -0.76 0.33
C TYR A 157 13.79 0.53 0.58
N GLU A 158 14.32 1.65 0.09
CA GLU A 158 13.71 2.98 0.20
C GLU A 158 13.25 3.47 -1.19
N GLY A 159 12.13 2.92 -1.66
CA GLY A 159 11.63 3.17 -2.99
C GLY A 159 10.21 2.67 -3.18
N ILE A 160 9.75 2.64 -4.43
CA ILE A 160 8.39 2.22 -4.78
C ILE A 160 8.51 0.95 -5.60
N PRO A 161 8.15 -0.22 -5.05
CA PRO A 161 8.11 -1.46 -5.82
C PRO A 161 7.14 -1.31 -6.99
N THR A 162 7.48 -1.88 -8.14
CA THR A 162 6.62 -1.84 -9.32
C THR A 162 5.39 -2.73 -9.13
N LEU A 163 5.59 -3.91 -8.52
CA LEU A 163 4.53 -4.87 -8.22
C LEU A 163 4.66 -5.35 -6.78
N VAL A 164 3.53 -5.45 -6.09
CA VAL A 164 3.42 -6.00 -4.73
C VAL A 164 2.42 -7.15 -4.70
N VAL A 165 2.72 -8.21 -3.96
CA VAL A 165 1.80 -9.34 -3.71
C VAL A 165 1.65 -9.52 -2.19
N GLU A 166 0.40 -9.64 -1.75
CA GLU A 166 0.02 -9.99 -0.37
C GLU A 166 -0.81 -11.28 -0.39
N VAL A 167 -0.41 -12.25 0.41
CA VAL A 167 -1.11 -13.52 0.57
C VAL A 167 -1.93 -13.47 1.85
N LEU A 168 -3.24 -13.45 1.72
CA LEU A 168 -4.12 -13.27 2.87
C LEU A 168 -4.00 -14.43 3.84
N SER A 169 -3.73 -14.08 5.10
CA SER A 169 -3.96 -14.95 6.25
C SER A 169 -5.27 -14.57 6.94
N PRO A 170 -5.92 -15.48 7.71
CA PRO A 170 -7.09 -15.15 8.51
C PRO A 170 -6.88 -13.94 9.44
N SER A 171 -5.64 -13.70 9.89
CA SER A 171 -5.26 -12.59 10.78
C SER A 171 -5.01 -11.26 10.08
N THR A 172 -4.77 -11.23 8.77
CA THR A 172 -4.32 -10.03 8.04
C THR A 172 -5.33 -9.53 7.00
N LYS A 173 -6.34 -10.35 6.67
CA LYS A 173 -7.38 -10.08 5.65
C LYS A 173 -7.92 -8.64 5.63
N SER A 174 -8.32 -8.08 6.77
CA SER A 174 -8.87 -6.71 6.83
C SER A 174 -7.82 -5.63 6.50
N LYS A 175 -6.57 -5.80 6.96
CA LYS A 175 -5.48 -4.84 6.76
C LYS A 175 -5.01 -4.82 5.31
N ASP A 176 -4.76 -6.00 4.75
CA ASP A 176 -4.21 -6.15 3.40
C ASP A 176 -5.21 -5.67 2.34
N MET A 177 -6.50 -5.89 2.57
CA MET A 177 -7.57 -5.48 1.64
C MET A 177 -7.87 -3.97 1.64
N VAL A 178 -7.66 -3.26 2.75
CA VAL A 178 -8.10 -1.86 2.88
C VAL A 178 -6.96 -0.89 3.19
N ALA A 179 -6.16 -1.15 4.23
CA ALA A 179 -5.09 -0.23 4.64
C ALA A 179 -3.95 -0.24 3.62
N LYS A 180 -3.45 -1.43 3.29
CA LYS A 180 -2.30 -1.59 2.38
C LYS A 180 -2.64 -1.21 0.94
N LEU A 181 -3.85 -1.50 0.46
CA LEU A 181 -4.34 -1.04 -0.84
C LEU A 181 -4.16 0.48 -1.00
N ASN A 182 -4.57 1.25 0.00
CA ASN A 182 -4.43 2.70 0.00
C ASN A 182 -2.97 3.15 0.01
N VAL A 183 -2.14 2.52 0.84
CA VAL A 183 -0.71 2.85 0.93
C VAL A 183 0.00 2.59 -0.40
N TYR A 184 -0.19 1.42 -1.00
CA TYR A 184 0.45 1.07 -2.28
C TYR A 184 0.00 1.98 -3.42
N MET A 185 -1.31 2.20 -3.54
CA MET A 185 -1.87 3.11 -4.54
C MET A 185 -1.28 4.53 -4.39
N LYS A 186 -1.33 5.10 -3.18
CA LYS A 186 -0.81 6.45 -2.91
C LYS A 186 0.70 6.56 -3.07
N SER A 187 1.44 5.47 -2.86
CA SER A 187 2.89 5.46 -3.03
C SER A 187 3.28 5.46 -4.51
N GLY A 188 2.40 4.95 -5.39
CA GLY A 188 2.66 4.84 -6.82
C GLY A 188 3.17 3.47 -7.24
N VAL A 189 2.89 2.43 -6.45
CA VAL A 189 2.99 1.04 -6.93
C VAL A 189 2.16 0.95 -8.22
N SER A 190 2.62 0.21 -9.22
CA SER A 190 1.90 0.09 -10.50
C SER A 190 0.89 -1.05 -10.48
N GLU A 191 1.20 -2.13 -9.78
CA GLU A 191 0.36 -3.33 -9.74
C GLU A 191 0.36 -3.97 -8.35
N TYR A 192 -0.82 -4.38 -7.86
CA TYR A 192 -0.98 -4.97 -6.53
C TYR A 192 -1.88 -6.20 -6.57
N TRP A 193 -1.37 -7.32 -6.07
CA TRP A 193 -2.08 -8.60 -6.04
C TRP A 193 -2.44 -8.99 -4.62
N ILE A 194 -3.69 -9.35 -4.41
CA ILE A 194 -4.17 -9.92 -3.15
C ILE A 194 -4.59 -11.36 -3.41
N VAL A 195 -3.91 -12.30 -2.79
CA VAL A 195 -4.14 -13.74 -2.95
C VAL A 195 -4.95 -14.25 -1.77
N ASP A 196 -6.21 -14.62 -2.00
CA ASP A 196 -7.07 -15.24 -0.97
C ASP A 196 -7.02 -16.76 -1.11
N ILE A 197 -6.24 -17.42 -0.26
CA ILE A 197 -6.09 -18.89 -0.23
C ILE A 197 -7.44 -19.57 0.01
N LYS A 198 -8.31 -19.00 0.86
CA LYS A 198 -9.57 -19.63 1.25
C LYS A 198 -10.58 -19.64 0.11
N SER A 199 -10.62 -18.55 -0.68
CA SER A 199 -11.53 -18.46 -1.82
C SER A 199 -10.88 -18.87 -3.15
N LYS A 200 -9.59 -19.24 -3.13
CA LYS A 200 -8.77 -19.59 -4.30
C LYS A 200 -8.93 -18.56 -5.41
N ALA A 201 -8.76 -17.29 -5.03
CA ALA A 201 -8.94 -16.16 -5.90
C ALA A 201 -7.80 -15.15 -5.74
N ILE A 202 -7.51 -14.42 -6.82
CA ILE A 202 -6.58 -13.30 -6.81
C ILE A 202 -7.30 -12.03 -7.24
N PHE A 203 -7.18 -10.98 -6.44
CA PHE A 203 -7.61 -9.63 -6.80
C PHE A 203 -6.38 -8.89 -7.33
N LYS A 204 -6.42 -8.53 -8.62
CA LYS A 204 -5.36 -7.79 -9.29
C LYS A 204 -5.81 -6.34 -9.47
N TYR A 205 -5.10 -5.43 -8.82
CA TYR A 205 -5.25 -3.99 -9.03
C TYR A 205 -4.13 -3.49 -9.95
N SER A 206 -4.47 -2.69 -10.95
CA SER A 206 -3.54 -1.79 -11.61
C SER A 206 -3.80 -0.35 -11.18
N PHE A 207 -2.74 0.43 -11.02
CA PHE A 207 -2.82 1.84 -10.67
C PHE A 207 -2.26 2.71 -11.78
N SER A 208 -2.95 3.81 -12.05
CA SER A 208 -2.47 4.82 -13.00
C SER A 208 -1.33 5.67 -12.41
N GLU A 209 -0.63 6.41 -13.27
CA GLU A 209 0.38 7.39 -12.84
C GLU A 209 -0.19 8.48 -11.90
N LYS A 210 -1.51 8.69 -11.93
CA LYS A 210 -2.21 9.62 -11.03
C LYS A 210 -2.52 9.02 -9.66
N ARG A 211 -2.08 7.78 -9.38
CA ARG A 211 -2.29 7.06 -8.12
C ARG A 211 -3.78 6.82 -7.84
N GLU A 212 -4.46 6.37 -8.88
CA GLU A 212 -5.88 5.97 -8.87
C GLU A 212 -5.98 4.54 -9.38
N ILE A 213 -6.99 3.78 -8.91
CA ILE A 213 -7.29 2.45 -9.45
C ILE A 213 -7.69 2.60 -10.91
N GLU A 214 -6.93 1.98 -11.79
CA GLU A 214 -7.22 1.93 -13.23
C GLU A 214 -8.07 0.69 -13.55
N GLU A 215 -7.68 -0.47 -13.03
CA GLU A 215 -8.40 -1.72 -13.21
C GLU A 215 -8.40 -2.56 -11.94
N LEU A 216 -9.51 -3.26 -11.70
CA LEU A 216 -9.61 -4.37 -10.76
C LEU A 216 -10.07 -5.62 -11.51
N THR A 217 -9.22 -6.64 -11.56
CA THR A 217 -9.57 -7.97 -12.08
C THR A 217 -9.67 -8.96 -10.93
N ILE A 218 -10.76 -9.74 -10.88
CA ILE A 218 -10.90 -10.86 -9.94
C ILE A 218 -10.73 -12.15 -10.73
N LEU A 219 -9.69 -12.91 -10.42
CA LEU A 219 -9.36 -14.17 -11.06
C LEU A 219 -9.65 -15.34 -10.10
N LYS A 220 -10.13 -16.44 -10.65
CA LYS A 220 -10.40 -17.69 -9.94
C LYS A 220 -9.36 -18.75 -10.30
N GLU A 221 -9.35 -19.86 -9.56
CA GLU A 221 -8.39 -20.97 -9.70
C GLU A 221 -8.11 -21.41 -11.16
N GLU A 222 -9.11 -21.44 -12.04
CA GLU A 222 -8.95 -21.89 -13.43
C GLU A 222 -8.33 -20.84 -14.37
N ASP A 223 -8.20 -19.59 -13.91
CA ASP A 223 -7.69 -18.48 -14.70
C ASP A 223 -6.16 -18.45 -14.71
N THR A 224 -5.60 -17.61 -15.58
CA THR A 224 -4.17 -17.26 -15.59
C THR A 224 -4.05 -15.77 -15.35
N ILE A 225 -3.38 -15.38 -14.26
CA ILE A 225 -3.08 -13.98 -14.01
C ILE A 225 -1.95 -13.52 -14.92
N LYS A 226 -2.15 -12.37 -15.55
CA LYS A 226 -1.17 -11.69 -16.40
C LYS A 226 -0.87 -10.33 -15.83
N SER A 227 0.41 -10.03 -15.66
CA SER A 227 0.84 -8.71 -15.19
C SER A 227 0.57 -7.64 -16.25
N THR A 228 0.06 -6.50 -15.82
CA THR A 228 -0.07 -5.30 -16.66
C THR A 228 1.23 -4.47 -16.65
N ALA A 229 2.01 -4.56 -15.57
CA ALA A 229 3.30 -3.89 -15.43
C ALA A 229 4.46 -4.64 -16.12
N PHE A 230 4.36 -5.97 -16.27
CA PHE A 230 5.43 -6.81 -16.80
C PHE A 230 4.94 -7.69 -17.96
N GLU A 231 5.25 -7.27 -19.19
CA GLU A 231 4.87 -8.01 -20.39
C GLU A 231 5.38 -9.46 -20.37
N GLY A 232 4.47 -10.42 -20.54
CA GLY A 232 4.78 -11.84 -20.56
C GLY A 232 4.95 -12.49 -19.18
N LEU A 233 4.76 -11.77 -18.07
CA LEU A 233 4.65 -12.39 -16.75
C LEU A 233 3.24 -12.97 -16.59
N GLU A 234 3.14 -14.29 -16.66
CA GLU A 234 1.88 -15.03 -16.59
C GLU A 234 1.98 -16.21 -15.63
N LEU A 235 0.98 -16.36 -14.75
CA LEU A 235 0.93 -17.42 -13.75
C LEU A 235 -0.45 -18.12 -13.80
N PRO A 236 -0.51 -19.42 -14.10
CA PRO A 236 -1.74 -20.20 -13.94
C PRO A 236 -2.13 -20.29 -12.46
N LEU A 237 -3.35 -19.91 -12.09
CA LEU A 237 -3.76 -19.91 -10.68
C LEU A 237 -3.90 -21.32 -10.10
N LYS A 238 -4.20 -22.31 -10.95
CA LYS A 238 -4.19 -23.72 -10.59
C LYS A 238 -2.84 -24.18 -10.02
N ASP A 239 -1.73 -23.59 -10.46
CA ASP A 239 -0.39 -23.93 -9.98
C ASP A 239 -0.20 -23.31 -8.59
N ILE A 240 -0.59 -22.04 -8.42
CA ILE A 240 -0.56 -21.29 -7.16
C ILE A 240 -1.37 -22.00 -6.05
N PHE A 241 -2.53 -22.56 -6.39
CA PHE A 241 -3.45 -23.19 -5.43
C PHE A 241 -3.41 -24.73 -5.41
N ALA A 242 -2.43 -25.36 -6.08
CA ALA A 242 -2.39 -26.82 -6.26
C ALA A 242 -2.33 -27.60 -4.94
N GLU A 243 -1.60 -27.07 -3.97
CA GLU A 243 -1.23 -27.76 -2.72
C GLU A 243 -1.98 -27.21 -1.48
N VAL A 244 -3.05 -26.42 -1.69
CA VAL A 244 -3.79 -25.72 -0.61
C VAL A 244 -5.30 -25.83 -0.70
#